data_AF-A0A1E3NV19-F1
#
_entry.id   AF-A0A1E3NV19-F1
#
_cell.length_a   1.000
_cell.length_b   1.000
_cell.length_c   1.000
_cell.angle_alpha   90.00
_cell.angle_beta   90.00
_cell.angle_gamma   90.00
#
_symmetry.space_group_name_H-M   'P 1'
#
loop_
_entity.id
_entity.type
_entity.pdbx_description
1 polymer ?
#
loop_
_entity_poly.entity_id
_entity_poly.type
_entity_poly.pdbx_seq_one_letter_code
_entity_poly.pdbx_strand_id
1 'polypeptide(L)'
;MSLETDLKGIKCEFCVETEYKYICPRCSRRYCSLECFKSVIHQSCSEGFYERQVKESLPQTSNDEDKLKLIGILDKYGGEGSDWKYEAPLDYNKVEQGLQLERKDLDDKDRELTIEEEVELKQLIENATPEQLLKLMTPDERQRFEELINSGKYEIIDE
;
A
#
# COMPACT_ATOMS: atom_id res chain seq x y z
N MET A 1 -21.17 -45.34 -4.07
CA MET A 1 -20.11 -46.17 -3.46
C MET A 1 -19.66 -45.48 -2.20
N SER A 2 -20.29 -45.83 -1.08
CA SER A 2 -20.03 -45.28 0.24
C SER A 2 -18.71 -45.83 0.76
N LEU A 3 -17.70 -44.97 0.93
CA LEU A 3 -16.50 -45.27 1.69
C LEU A 3 -16.72 -44.86 3.15
N GLU A 4 -17.77 -45.40 3.76
CA GLU A 4 -17.92 -45.44 5.22
C GLU A 4 -17.40 -46.80 5.66
N THR A 5 -16.09 -46.89 5.88
CA THR A 5 -15.45 -48.08 6.45
C THR A 5 -14.90 -47.69 7.82
N ASP A 6 -15.42 -48.33 8.85
CA ASP A 6 -15.06 -48.29 10.26
C ASP A 6 -13.72 -47.58 10.61
N LEU A 7 -13.79 -46.28 10.94
CA LEU A 7 -12.67 -45.48 11.46
C LEU A 7 -12.48 -45.61 12.99
N LYS A 8 -13.03 -46.65 13.64
CA LYS A 8 -13.01 -46.75 15.12
C LYS A 8 -11.62 -47.18 15.61
N GLY A 9 -10.91 -46.28 16.31
CA GLY A 9 -9.65 -46.59 17.01
C GLY A 9 -8.34 -46.20 16.29
N ILE A 10 -8.38 -45.58 15.10
CA ILE A 10 -7.15 -45.09 14.46
C ILE A 10 -6.82 -43.71 15.01
N LYS A 11 -5.60 -43.54 15.52
CA LYS A 11 -5.16 -42.33 16.19
C LYS A 11 -4.59 -41.31 15.20
N CYS A 12 -4.62 -40.05 15.60
CA CYS A 12 -3.91 -38.96 14.94
C CYS A 12 -2.42 -39.29 14.84
N GLU A 13 -1.83 -39.14 13.66
CA GLU A 13 -0.39 -39.41 13.43
C GLU A 13 0.52 -38.32 14.03
N PHE A 14 -0.05 -37.19 14.46
CA PHE A 14 0.69 -36.05 15.01
C PHE A 14 0.69 -36.03 16.54
N CYS A 15 -0.47 -36.20 17.18
CA CYS A 15 -0.57 -36.20 18.65
C CYS A 15 -0.71 -37.59 19.27
N VAL A 16 -1.17 -38.60 18.52
CA VAL A 16 -1.36 -39.99 19.01
C VAL A 16 -2.29 -40.12 20.25
N GLU A 17 -2.94 -39.03 20.66
CA GLU A 17 -3.82 -38.97 21.83
C GLU A 17 -5.28 -39.25 21.46
N THR A 18 -5.70 -38.71 20.32
CA THR A 18 -7.11 -38.69 19.89
C THR A 18 -7.29 -39.40 18.56
N GLU A 19 -8.51 -39.87 18.30
CA GLU A 19 -8.86 -40.46 17.01
C GLU A 19 -8.77 -39.42 15.89
N TYR A 20 -8.30 -39.86 14.73
CA TYR A 20 -8.23 -38.99 13.56
C TYR A 20 -9.64 -38.64 13.04
N LYS A 21 -9.78 -37.42 12.55
CA LYS A 21 -11.03 -36.90 11.97
C LYS A 21 -10.87 -36.52 10.50
N TYR A 22 -9.64 -36.22 10.09
CA TYR A 22 -9.32 -35.68 8.77
C TYR A 22 -8.05 -36.31 8.22
N ILE A 23 -7.89 -36.24 6.89
CA ILE A 23 -6.72 -36.75 6.16
C ILE A 23 -6.16 -35.61 5.32
N CYS A 24 -4.84 -35.37 5.40
CA CYS A 24 -4.21 -34.34 4.58
C CYS A 24 -4.18 -34.79 3.11
N PRO A 25 -4.67 -33.99 2.15
CA PRO A 25 -4.68 -34.35 0.73
C PRO A 25 -3.28 -34.35 0.09
N ARG A 26 -2.28 -33.75 0.73
CA ARG A 26 -0.92 -33.62 0.20
C ARG A 26 -0.01 -34.80 0.59
N CYS A 27 -0.10 -35.23 1.84
CA CYS A 27 0.77 -36.27 2.40
C CYS A 27 0.01 -37.51 2.86
N SER A 28 -1.32 -37.55 2.71
CA SER A 28 -2.21 -38.65 3.15
C SER A 28 -2.17 -39.00 4.64
N ARG A 29 -1.54 -38.14 5.47
CA ARG A 29 -1.45 -38.33 6.92
C ARG A 29 -2.73 -37.94 7.64
N ARG A 30 -3.04 -38.65 8.71
CA ARG A 30 -4.28 -38.52 9.50
C ARG A 30 -4.11 -37.56 10.68
N TYR A 31 -5.04 -36.61 10.82
CA TYR A 31 -5.05 -35.65 11.94
C TYR A 31 -6.43 -35.50 12.59
N CYS A 32 -6.45 -35.09 13.86
CA CYS A 32 -7.67 -34.93 14.65
C CYS A 32 -8.25 -33.50 14.65
N SER A 33 -7.40 -32.46 14.58
CA SER A 33 -7.82 -31.06 14.67
C SER A 33 -6.89 -30.14 13.87
N LEU A 34 -7.31 -28.88 13.69
CA LEU A 34 -6.48 -27.85 13.06
C LEU A 34 -5.16 -27.61 13.81
N GLU A 35 -5.11 -27.84 15.12
CA GLU A 35 -3.88 -27.71 15.90
C GLU A 35 -2.83 -28.73 15.47
N CYS A 36 -3.25 -29.99 15.24
CA CYS A 36 -2.37 -31.01 14.69
C CYS A 36 -1.95 -30.71 13.24
N PHE A 37 -2.85 -30.12 12.45
CA PHE A 37 -2.55 -29.70 11.09
C PHE A 37 -1.51 -28.56 11.04
N LYS A 38 -1.56 -27.61 11.98
CA LYS A 38 -0.64 -26.47 12.09
C LYS A 38 0.61 -26.77 12.94
N SER A 39 0.73 -27.99 13.48
CA SER A 39 1.87 -28.38 14.31
C SER A 39 3.18 -28.35 13.52
N VAL A 40 4.30 -28.20 14.23
CA VAL A 40 5.66 -28.24 13.66
C VAL A 40 5.91 -29.54 12.88
N ILE A 41 5.29 -30.64 13.31
CA ILE A 41 5.41 -31.96 12.67
C ILE A 41 4.77 -31.96 11.26
N HIS A 42 3.73 -31.15 11.04
CA HIS A 42 3.00 -31.04 9.76
C HIS A 42 3.26 -29.70 9.03
N GLN A 43 4.30 -28.95 9.43
CA GLN A 43 4.56 -27.60 8.95
C GLN A 43 4.77 -27.51 7.43
N SER A 44 5.49 -28.46 6.84
CA SER A 44 5.75 -28.49 5.39
C SER A 44 4.47 -28.56 4.53
N CYS A 45 3.43 -29.24 5.01
CA CYS A 45 2.17 -29.36 4.29
C CYS A 45 1.20 -28.22 4.61
N SER A 46 1.20 -27.71 5.84
CA SER A 46 0.38 -26.56 6.22
C SER A 46 0.90 -25.27 5.58
N GLU A 47 2.21 -25.05 5.56
CA GLU A 47 2.84 -23.89 4.91
C GLU A 47 2.52 -23.83 3.42
N GLY A 48 2.72 -24.92 2.66
CA GLY A 48 2.38 -24.92 1.24
C GLY A 48 0.87 -24.98 0.94
N PHE A 49 0.01 -25.18 1.95
CA PHE A 49 -1.42 -24.92 1.83
C PHE A 49 -1.69 -23.42 1.99
N TYR A 50 -1.13 -22.78 3.03
CA TYR A 50 -1.25 -21.33 3.24
C TYR A 50 -0.67 -20.53 2.08
N GLU A 51 0.52 -20.88 1.60
CA GLU A 51 1.17 -20.21 0.48
C GLU A 51 0.28 -20.25 -0.78
N ARG A 52 -0.31 -21.41 -1.09
CA ARG A 52 -1.23 -21.52 -2.23
C ARG A 52 -2.50 -20.72 -2.01
N GLN A 53 -3.10 -20.81 -0.84
CA GLN A 53 -4.31 -20.05 -0.51
C GLN A 53 -4.04 -18.55 -0.63
N VAL A 54 -2.89 -18.07 -0.16
CA VAL A 54 -2.46 -16.67 -0.30
C VAL A 54 -2.27 -16.32 -1.78
N LYS A 55 -1.51 -17.12 -2.55
CA LYS A 55 -1.29 -16.89 -3.99
C LYS A 55 -2.56 -16.93 -4.85
N GLU A 56 -3.54 -17.75 -4.48
CA GLU A 56 -4.84 -17.84 -5.15
C GLU A 56 -5.78 -16.71 -4.74
N SER A 57 -5.71 -16.28 -3.47
CA SER A 57 -6.52 -15.16 -2.96
C SER A 57 -5.98 -13.78 -3.37
N LEU A 58 -4.68 -13.69 -3.64
CA LEU A 58 -4.09 -12.49 -4.18
C LEU A 58 -4.50 -12.35 -5.66
N PRO A 59 -4.98 -11.17 -6.09
CA PRO A 59 -5.25 -10.93 -7.49
C PRO A 59 -3.95 -11.15 -8.28
N GLN A 60 -3.95 -12.15 -9.17
CA GLN A 60 -2.86 -12.39 -10.14
C GLN A 60 -2.65 -11.16 -11.04
N THR A 61 -3.66 -10.29 -11.12
CA THR A 61 -3.57 -8.93 -11.64
C THR A 61 -2.98 -8.01 -10.58
N SER A 62 -1.71 -8.22 -10.22
CA SER A 62 -0.93 -7.05 -9.86
C SER A 62 -0.77 -6.30 -11.16
N ASN A 63 -1.67 -5.35 -11.44
CA ASN A 63 -1.58 -4.50 -12.62
C ASN A 63 -0.13 -4.04 -12.70
N ASP A 64 0.50 -4.23 -13.85
CA ASP A 64 1.89 -3.82 -13.99
C ASP A 64 2.01 -2.31 -13.70
N GLU A 65 0.92 -1.54 -13.87
CA GLU A 65 0.74 -0.17 -13.40
C GLU A 65 0.86 0.02 -11.88
N ASP A 66 0.33 -0.87 -11.05
CA ASP A 66 0.44 -0.78 -9.60
C ASP A 66 1.86 -1.12 -9.14
N LYS A 67 2.51 -2.09 -9.80
CA LYS A 67 3.94 -2.37 -9.57
C LYS A 67 4.79 -1.17 -9.98
N LEU A 68 4.48 -0.55 -11.12
CA LEU A 68 5.11 0.67 -11.63
C LEU A 68 4.98 1.83 -10.65
N LYS A 69 3.77 2.07 -10.12
CA LYS A 69 3.51 3.09 -9.09
C LYS A 69 4.32 2.83 -7.82
N LEU A 70 4.38 1.57 -7.38
CA LEU A 70 5.11 1.16 -6.18
C LEU A 70 6.64 1.34 -6.37
N ILE A 71 7.17 0.98 -7.54
CA ILE A 71 8.57 1.21 -7.92
C ILE A 71 8.88 2.71 -7.98
N GLY A 72 8.00 3.53 -8.57
CA GLY A 72 8.19 4.98 -8.63
C GLY A 72 8.18 5.66 -7.25
N ILE A 73 7.40 5.13 -6.29
CA ILE A 73 7.45 5.57 -4.89
C ILE A 73 8.76 5.14 -4.23
N LEU A 74 9.19 3.88 -4.43
CA LEU A 74 10.46 3.38 -3.88
C LEU A 74 11.68 4.16 -4.41
N ASP A 75 11.66 4.60 -5.66
CA ASP A 75 12.71 5.43 -6.26
C ASP A 75 12.70 6.87 -5.72
N LYS A 76 11.50 7.45 -5.50
CA LYS A 76 11.36 8.78 -4.90
C LYS A 76 11.78 8.86 -3.44
N TYR A 77 11.53 7.82 -2.65
CA TYR A 77 11.82 7.78 -1.22
C TYR A 77 13.08 6.95 -0.88
N GLY A 78 13.67 6.28 -1.87
CA GLY A 78 14.98 5.64 -1.79
C GLY A 78 16.07 6.70 -1.67
N GLY A 79 16.26 7.19 -0.45
CA GLY A 79 17.17 8.30 -0.16
C GLY A 79 18.60 8.06 -0.61
N GLU A 80 19.31 9.18 -0.86
CA GLU A 80 20.74 9.27 -1.11
C GLU A 80 21.55 8.59 0.00
N GLY A 81 21.74 7.28 -0.09
CA GLY A 81 22.38 6.47 0.96
C GLY A 81 22.02 5.00 0.96
N SER A 82 21.00 4.56 0.22
CA SER A 82 20.77 3.14 -0.03
C SER A 82 21.49 2.69 -1.30
N ASP A 83 22.38 1.70 -1.19
CA ASP A 83 23.09 1.04 -2.32
C ASP A 83 22.17 0.10 -3.13
N TRP A 84 20.86 0.29 -2.99
CA TRP A 84 19.84 -0.50 -3.68
C TRP A 84 19.44 0.20 -4.97
N LYS A 85 20.02 -0.26 -6.08
CA LYS A 85 19.54 0.05 -7.43
C LYS A 85 18.69 -1.11 -7.94
N TYR A 86 17.39 -0.88 -8.08
CA TYR A 86 16.52 -1.81 -8.80
C TYR A 86 16.75 -1.63 -10.31
N GLU A 87 17.42 -2.59 -10.95
CA GLU A 87 17.58 -2.59 -12.39
C GLU A 87 16.31 -3.13 -13.06
N ALA A 88 15.46 -2.21 -13.54
CA ALA A 88 14.28 -2.57 -14.33
C ALA A 88 14.69 -3.32 -15.62
N PRO A 89 14.05 -4.45 -15.98
CA PRO A 89 14.34 -5.17 -17.21
C PRO A 89 14.19 -4.30 -18.47
N LEU A 90 15.09 -4.52 -19.45
CA LEU A 90 15.37 -3.69 -20.64
C LEU A 90 14.18 -3.31 -21.55
N ASP A 91 12.99 -3.89 -21.36
CA ASP A 91 11.79 -3.64 -22.18
C ASP A 91 10.93 -2.45 -21.68
N TYR A 92 11.46 -1.65 -20.74
CA TYR A 92 10.78 -0.46 -20.21
C TYR A 92 10.76 0.74 -21.16
N ASN A 93 11.64 0.77 -22.17
CA ASN A 93 11.73 1.89 -23.12
C ASN A 93 10.50 2.05 -24.02
N LYS A 94 9.54 1.11 -23.98
CA LYS A 94 8.29 1.20 -24.74
C LYS A 94 7.14 1.83 -23.95
N VAL A 95 7.29 2.04 -22.64
CA VAL A 95 6.24 2.58 -21.75
C VAL A 95 6.40 4.09 -21.54
N GLU A 96 7.50 4.69 -22.00
CA GLU A 96 7.68 6.15 -21.90
C GLU A 96 6.64 6.94 -22.72
N GLN A 97 6.14 6.36 -23.83
CA GLN A 97 5.04 6.97 -24.60
C GLN A 97 3.63 6.73 -24.01
N GLY A 98 3.48 5.77 -23.08
CA GLY A 98 2.20 5.51 -22.39
C GLY A 98 2.03 6.34 -21.12
N LEU A 99 3.13 6.67 -20.43
CA LEU A 99 3.15 7.45 -19.19
C LEU A 99 2.84 8.96 -19.38
N GLN A 100 2.74 9.43 -20.62
CA GLN A 100 2.33 10.81 -20.92
C GLN A 100 0.81 11.04 -20.78
N LEU A 101 0.00 9.98 -20.63
CA LEU A 101 -1.46 10.08 -20.71
C LEU A 101 -2.21 10.30 -19.38
N GLU A 102 -1.55 10.23 -18.21
CA GLU A 102 -2.25 10.45 -16.92
C GLU A 102 -1.48 11.32 -15.93
N ARG A 103 -0.76 12.35 -16.41
CA ARG A 103 -0.37 13.49 -15.54
C ARG A 103 -1.50 14.49 -15.33
N LYS A 104 -2.77 14.04 -15.32
CA LYS A 104 -3.92 14.95 -15.21
C LYS A 104 -4.70 14.86 -13.89
N ASP A 105 -4.48 13.83 -13.07
CA ASP A 105 -5.36 13.60 -11.92
C ASP A 105 -4.64 13.56 -10.54
N LEU A 106 -3.41 14.10 -10.45
CA LEU A 106 -2.74 14.35 -9.15
C LEU A 106 -2.52 15.84 -8.85
N ASP A 107 -3.08 16.73 -9.66
CA ASP A 107 -3.13 18.17 -9.36
C ASP A 107 -4.56 18.56 -9.01
N ASP A 108 -5.08 17.95 -7.94
CA ASP A 108 -6.38 18.33 -7.36
C ASP A 108 -6.22 19.61 -6.51
N LYS A 109 -5.54 20.63 -7.07
CA LYS A 109 -5.41 21.97 -6.45
C LYS A 109 -6.74 22.69 -6.34
N ASP A 110 -7.75 22.21 -7.07
CA ASP A 110 -9.08 22.80 -7.14
C ASP A 110 -10.13 22.02 -6.33
N ARG A 111 -9.75 20.96 -5.58
CA ARG A 111 -10.70 20.34 -4.64
C ARG A 111 -11.00 21.29 -3.50
N GLU A 112 -12.28 21.30 -3.10
CA GLU A 112 -12.68 21.98 -1.87
C GLU A 112 -11.94 21.34 -0.67
N LEU A 113 -11.41 22.20 0.20
CA LEU A 113 -10.82 21.77 1.46
C LEU A 113 -11.90 21.12 2.32
N THR A 114 -11.53 20.08 3.08
CA THR A 114 -12.43 19.60 4.14
C THR A 114 -12.50 20.62 5.27
N ILE A 115 -13.52 20.51 6.11
CA ILE A 115 -13.74 21.42 7.24
C ILE A 115 -12.52 21.38 8.19
N GLU A 116 -11.93 20.20 8.39
CA GLU A 116 -10.74 20.03 9.21
C GLU A 116 -9.52 20.75 8.61
N GLU A 117 -9.30 20.61 7.31
CA GLU A 117 -8.20 21.27 6.60
C GLU A 117 -8.36 22.80 6.59
N GLU A 118 -9.59 23.32 6.49
CA GLU A 118 -9.86 24.76 6.58
C GLU A 118 -9.57 25.33 7.98
N VAL A 119 -9.88 24.58 9.03
CA VAL A 119 -9.58 24.97 10.42
C VAL A 119 -8.08 24.99 10.67
N GLU A 120 -7.36 23.97 10.22
CA GLU A 120 -5.89 23.91 10.33
C GLU A 120 -5.22 25.05 9.57
N LEU A 121 -5.70 25.35 8.36
CA LEU A 121 -5.19 26.47 7.56
C LEU A 121 -5.40 27.82 8.27
N LYS A 122 -6.58 28.06 8.84
CA LYS A 122 -6.87 29.28 9.61
C LYS A 122 -5.95 29.41 10.82
N GLN A 123 -5.76 28.34 11.58
CA GLN A 123 -4.85 28.33 12.73
C GLN A 123 -3.39 28.60 12.31
N LEU A 124 -2.96 28.08 11.16
CA LEU A 124 -1.61 28.35 10.64
C LEU A 124 -1.46 29.83 10.25
N ILE A 125 -2.46 30.43 9.62
CA ILE A 125 -2.43 31.84 9.22
C ILE A 125 -2.39 32.75 10.46
N GLU A 126 -3.19 32.46 11.48
CA GLU A 126 -3.25 33.26 12.72
C GLU A 126 -1.96 33.19 13.55
N ASN A 127 -1.27 32.04 13.53
CA ASN A 127 -0.05 31.84 14.32
C ASN A 127 1.25 32.14 13.54
N ALA A 128 1.19 32.31 12.22
CA ALA A 128 2.37 32.56 11.40
C ALA A 128 2.81 34.02 11.42
N THR A 129 4.12 34.25 11.34
CA THR A 129 4.67 35.59 11.15
C THR A 129 4.53 36.06 9.69
N PRO A 130 4.45 37.37 9.42
CA PRO A 130 4.35 37.90 8.05
C PRO A 130 5.47 37.43 7.12
N GLU A 131 6.69 37.27 7.65
CA GLU A 131 7.84 36.77 6.89
C GLU A 131 7.71 35.29 6.54
N GLN A 132 7.13 34.49 7.44
CA GLN A 132 6.85 33.07 7.17
C GLN A 132 5.73 32.90 6.15
N LEU A 133 4.69 33.72 6.22
CA LEU A 133 3.61 33.76 5.23
C LEU A 133 4.15 34.09 3.84
N LEU A 134 4.97 35.15 3.73
CA LEU A 134 5.66 35.48 2.49
C LEU A 134 6.51 34.31 2.03
N LYS A 135 7.23 33.61 2.92
CA LYS A 135 8.08 32.47 2.58
C LYS A 135 7.31 31.27 1.99
N LEU A 136 6.05 31.10 2.32
CA LEU A 136 5.19 30.02 1.83
C LEU A 136 4.62 30.28 0.42
N MET A 137 4.62 31.54 -0.04
CA MET A 137 4.15 31.92 -1.37
C MET A 137 5.20 31.59 -2.45
N THR A 138 4.72 31.23 -3.64
CA THR A 138 5.57 31.03 -4.83
C THR A 138 6.24 32.34 -5.26
N PRO A 139 7.39 32.29 -5.96
CA PRO A 139 8.06 33.50 -6.42
C PRO A 139 7.17 34.38 -7.33
N ASP A 140 6.36 33.77 -8.19
CA ASP A 140 5.40 34.47 -9.05
C ASP A 140 4.30 35.19 -8.24
N GLU A 141 3.77 34.56 -7.18
CA GLU A 141 2.75 35.18 -6.32
C GLU A 141 3.31 36.34 -5.50
N ARG A 142 4.55 36.23 -5.02
CA ARG A 142 5.22 37.33 -4.32
C ARG A 142 5.45 38.52 -5.23
N GLN A 143 5.88 38.30 -6.46
CA GLN A 143 6.08 39.39 -7.40
C GLN A 143 4.76 40.12 -7.68
N ARG A 144 3.65 39.38 -7.86
CA ARG A 144 2.32 39.99 -8.02
C ARG A 144 1.90 40.77 -6.78
N PHE A 145 2.19 40.25 -5.59
CA PHE A 145 1.92 40.94 -4.33
C PHE A 145 2.74 42.24 -4.20
N GLU A 146 4.02 42.21 -4.55
CA GLU A 146 4.87 43.40 -4.61
C GLU A 146 4.38 44.43 -5.64
N GLU A 147 3.94 43.98 -6.81
CA GLU A 147 3.31 44.83 -7.84
C GLU A 147 1.98 45.44 -7.35
N LEU A 148 1.20 44.70 -6.56
CA LEU A 148 -0.03 45.19 -5.92
C LEU A 148 0.26 46.28 -4.88
N ILE A 149 1.26 46.07 -4.03
CA ILE A 149 1.72 47.10 -3.07
C ILE A 149 2.21 48.34 -3.83
N ASN A 150 3.06 48.15 -4.84
CA ASN A 150 3.64 49.25 -5.61
C ASN A 150 2.60 50.01 -6.45
N SER A 151 1.56 49.33 -6.93
CA SER A 151 0.47 49.96 -7.67
C SER A 151 -0.56 50.66 -6.78
N GLY A 152 -0.50 50.46 -5.46
CA GLY A 152 -1.37 51.10 -4.48
C GLY A 152 -2.85 50.70 -4.61
N LYS A 153 -3.16 49.60 -5.30
CA LYS A 153 -4.52 49.13 -5.56
C LYS A 153 -4.93 48.07 -4.54
N TYR A 154 -4.90 48.43 -3.26
CA TYR A 154 -5.40 47.59 -2.18
C TYR A 154 -6.21 48.43 -1.20
N GLU A 155 -7.29 47.87 -0.68
CA GLU A 155 -8.06 48.45 0.41
C GLU A 155 -7.73 47.65 1.67
N ILE A 156 -7.29 48.33 2.72
CA ILE A 156 -7.15 47.73 4.04
C ILE A 156 -8.54 47.71 4.64
N ILE A 157 -9.12 46.52 4.77
CA ILE A 157 -10.37 46.31 5.50
C ILE A 157 -9.96 46.12 6.96
N ASP A 158 -10.11 47.15 7.77
CA ASP A 158 -10.00 47.03 9.22
C ASP A 158 -11.29 46.36 9.74
N GLU A 159 -11.16 45.20 10.41
CA GLU A 159 -12.20 44.65 11.30
C GLU A 159 -12.10 45.25 12.70
#